data_AF-P72271-F1
#
_entry.id   AF-P72271-F1
#
_cell.length_a   1.000
_cell.length_b   1.000
_cell.length_c   1.000
_cell.angle_alpha   90.00
_cell.angle_beta   90.00
_cell.angle_gamma   90.00
#
_symmetry.space_group_name_H-M   'P 1'
#
loop_
_entity.id
_entity.type
_entity.pdbx_description
1 polymer ?
#
loop_
_entity_poly.entity_id
_entity_poly.type
_entity_poly.pdbx_seq_one_letter_code
_entity_poly.pdbx_strand_id
1 'polypeptide(L)'
;MATSKIERLMNLVIALLSTRQFLTAEKIRDSVAGYNDSANYEAFSRMFERDKNELRDLGVPLETGLAGRFSTVEGYRINRNAYEL
;
A
#
# COMPACT_ATOMS: atom_id res chain seq x y z
N MET A 1 17.88 4.00 11.23
CA MET A 1 17.02 5.12 11.66
C MET A 1 15.59 4.68 11.38
N ALA A 2 14.64 4.86 12.30
CA ALA A 2 13.27 4.43 12.04
C ALA A 2 12.62 5.36 11.00
N THR A 3 12.07 4.80 9.92
CA THR A 3 11.33 5.55 8.90
C THR A 3 10.17 6.28 9.56
N SER A 4 10.06 7.59 9.33
CA SER A 4 8.96 8.35 9.91
C SER A 4 7.62 7.88 9.33
N LYS A 5 6.53 8.09 10.07
CA LYS A 5 5.18 7.76 9.60
C LYS A 5 4.85 8.43 8.26
N ILE A 6 5.15 9.73 8.15
CA ILE A 6 4.85 10.53 6.95
C ILE A 6 5.64 9.99 5.76
N GLU A 7 6.93 9.69 5.94
CA GLU A 7 7.78 9.11 4.91
C GLU A 7 7.26 7.74 4.46
N ARG A 8 6.84 6.88 5.40
CA ARG A 8 6.24 5.58 5.07
C ARG A 8 4.95 5.72 4.25
N LEU A 9 4.07 6.65 4.60
CA LEU A 9 2.86 6.94 3.82
C LEU A 9 3.20 7.42 2.41
N MET A 10 4.18 8.33 2.28
CA MET A 10 4.64 8.79 0.96
C MET A 10 5.22 7.63 0.14
N ASN A 11 6.06 6.79 0.74
CA ASN A 11 6.64 5.63 0.06
C ASN A 11 5.56 4.64 -0.40
N LEU A 12 4.53 4.41 0.41
CA LEU A 12 3.39 3.57 0.04
C LEU A 12 2.62 4.17 -1.14
N VAL A 13 2.33 5.47 -1.12
CA VAL A 13 1.65 6.16 -2.23
C VAL A 13 2.47 6.06 -3.51
N ILE A 14 3.78 6.31 -3.44
CA ILE A 14 4.70 6.21 -4.59
C ILE A 14 4.66 4.79 -5.16
N ALA A 15 4.79 3.77 -4.32
CA ALA A 15 4.74 2.37 -4.74
C ALA A 15 3.42 2.03 -5.45
N LEU A 16 2.28 2.39 -4.86
CA LEU A 16 0.96 2.10 -5.41
C LEU A 16 0.63 2.91 -6.67
N LEU A 17 1.21 4.11 -6.83
CA LEU A 17 1.07 4.90 -8.04
C LEU A 17 2.00 4.40 -9.16
N SER A 18 3.17 3.86 -8.83
CA SER A 18 4.19 3.42 -9.82
C SER A 18 3.76 2.21 -10.65
N THR A 19 2.72 1.51 -10.23
CA THR A 19 2.19 0.30 -10.86
C THR A 19 0.81 0.54 -11.46
N ARG A 20 0.50 -0.17 -12.55
CA ARG A 20 -0.87 -0.23 -13.10
C ARG A 20 -1.67 -1.41 -12.56
N GLN A 21 -1.00 -2.40 -11.97
CA GLN A 21 -1.59 -3.61 -11.43
C GLN A 21 -1.71 -3.53 -9.90
N PHE A 22 -2.65 -4.28 -9.34
CA PHE A 22 -2.78 -4.46 -7.90
C PHE A 22 -1.51 -5.13 -7.32
N LEU A 23 -0.94 -4.55 -6.26
CA LEU A 23 0.19 -5.13 -5.53
C LEU A 23 -0.31 -5.92 -4.32
N THR A 24 0.22 -7.12 -4.12
CA THR A 24 -0.07 -7.91 -2.93
C THR A 24 0.54 -7.25 -1.68
N ALA A 25 -0.03 -7.55 -0.51
CA ALA A 25 0.51 -7.09 0.77
C ALA A 25 1.99 -7.50 0.95
N GLU A 26 2.36 -8.70 0.52
CA GLU A 26 3.74 -9.20 0.56
C GLU A 26 4.68 -8.34 -0.30
N LYS A 27 4.32 -8.05 -1.56
CA LYS A 27 5.14 -7.18 -2.41
C LYS A 27 5.30 -5.78 -1.81
N ILE A 28 4.21 -5.22 -1.25
CA ILE A 28 4.25 -3.93 -0.57
C ILE A 28 5.21 -3.96 0.62
N ARG A 29 5.14 -5.00 1.45
CA ARG A 29 6.03 -5.16 2.60
C ARG A 29 7.49 -5.15 2.17
N ASP A 30 7.80 -5.88 1.11
CA ASP A 30 9.17 -6.08 0.68
C ASP A 30 9.73 -4.86 -0.09
N SER A 31 8.87 -4.10 -0.78
CA SER A 31 9.30 -2.98 -1.63
C SER A 31 9.21 -1.59 -0.98
N VAL A 32 8.41 -1.41 0.07
CA VAL A 32 8.17 -0.09 0.67
C VAL A 32 9.03 0.09 1.92
N ALA A 33 9.92 1.08 1.88
CA ALA A 33 10.74 1.45 3.01
C ALA A 33 9.86 1.87 4.21
N GLY A 34 10.11 1.26 5.36
CA GLY A 34 9.30 1.41 6.57
C GLY A 34 8.33 0.25 6.81
N TYR A 35 8.08 -0.63 5.83
CA TYR A 35 7.41 -1.92 6.06
C TYR A 35 8.37 -3.10 6.08
N ASN A 36 9.41 -3.06 5.26
CA ASN A 36 10.46 -4.08 5.18
C ASN A 36 11.16 -4.34 6.53
N ASP A 37 11.23 -3.32 7.40
CA ASP A 37 11.82 -3.41 8.75
C ASP A 37 10.87 -4.00 9.81
N SER A 38 9.64 -4.36 9.43
CA SER A 38 8.66 -4.91 10.38
C SER A 38 9.13 -6.26 10.93
N ALA A 39 9.11 -6.42 12.25
CA ALA A 39 9.63 -7.62 12.91
C ALA A 39 8.95 -8.93 12.48
N ASN A 40 7.67 -8.88 12.10
CA ASN A 40 6.92 -10.02 11.58
C ASN A 40 5.73 -9.56 10.72
N TYR A 41 5.08 -10.52 10.08
CA TYR A 41 3.95 -10.26 9.18
C TYR A 41 2.74 -9.64 9.91
N GLU A 42 2.47 -10.04 11.16
CA GLU A 42 1.33 -9.52 11.93
C GLU A 42 1.51 -8.03 12.28
N ALA A 43 2.72 -7.63 12.67
CA ALA A 43 3.09 -6.24 12.93
C ALA A 43 2.97 -5.39 11.65
N PHE A 44 3.44 -5.94 10.52
CA PHE A 44 3.25 -5.33 9.21
C PHE A 44 1.76 -5.16 8.88
N SER A 45 0.94 -6.22 8.96
CA SER A 45 -0.49 -6.15 8.64
C SER A 45 -1.22 -5.08 9.45
N ARG A 46 -0.96 -5.00 10.77
CA ARG A 46 -1.57 -3.96 11.61
C ARG A 46 -1.13 -2.55 11.22
N MET A 47 0.14 -2.37 10.87
CA MET A 47 0.65 -1.08 10.43
C MET A 47 0.09 -0.68 9.07
N PHE A 48 0.07 -1.63 8.13
CA PHE A 48 -0.47 -1.44 6.79
C PHE A 48 -1.97 -1.13 6.81
N GLU A 49 -2.78 -1.84 7.61
CA GLU A 49 -4.21 -1.51 7.76
C GLU A 49 -4.44 -0.08 8.24
N ARG A 50 -3.68 0.38 9.24
CA ARG A 50 -3.77 1.77 9.71
C ARG A 50 -3.40 2.76 8.62
N ASP A 51 -2.28 2.53 7.94
CA ASP A 51 -1.81 3.41 6.89
C ASP A 51 -2.79 3.45 5.69
N LYS A 52 -3.45 2.33 5.35
CA LYS A 52 -4.54 2.31 4.35
C LYS A 52 -5.70 3.22 4.75
N ASN A 53 -6.12 3.16 6.02
CA ASN A 53 -7.21 4.01 6.51
C ASN A 53 -6.82 5.48 6.46
N GLU A 54 -5.60 5.81 6.88
CA GLU A 54 -5.11 7.19 6.83
C GLU A 54 -5.02 7.74 5.39
N LEU A 55 -4.57 6.93 4.43
CA LEU A 55 -4.59 7.32 3.02
C LEU A 55 -6.03 7.60 2.56
N ARG A 56 -7.01 6.78 2.95
CA ARG A 56 -8.42 7.01 2.62
C ARG A 56 -8.97 8.29 3.27
N ASP A 57 -8.62 8.55 4.51
CA ASP A 57 -9.02 9.77 5.22
C ASP A 57 -8.45 11.03 4.57
N LEU A 58 -7.26 10.92 3.94
CA LEU A 58 -6.65 11.98 3.12
C LEU A 58 -7.24 12.09 1.70
N GLY A 59 -8.25 11.29 1.36
CA GLY A 59 -8.90 11.30 0.05
C GLY A 59 -8.14 10.51 -1.03
N VAL A 60 -7.18 9.66 -0.67
CA VAL A 60 -6.50 8.79 -1.63
C VAL A 60 -7.46 7.68 -2.09
N PRO A 61 -7.71 7.50 -3.40
CA PRO A 61 -8.62 6.50 -3.95
C PRO A 61 -7.93 5.13 -3.98
N LEU A 62 -7.76 4.54 -2.80
CA LEU A 62 -7.15 3.23 -2.59
C LEU A 62 -8.15 2.09 -2.83
N GLU A 63 -7.96 1.38 -3.93
CA GLU A 63 -8.74 0.22 -4.34
C GLU A 63 -8.14 -1.08 -3.82
N THR A 64 -9.03 -2.03 -3.53
CA THR A 64 -8.69 -3.41 -3.21
C THR A 64 -9.27 -4.33 -4.29
N GLY A 65 -8.49 -5.27 -4.79
CA GLY A 65 -8.89 -6.19 -5.85
C GLY A 65 -8.00 -7.44 -5.90
N LEU A 66 -8.19 -8.29 -6.90
CA LEU A 66 -7.29 -9.44 -7.09
C LEU A 66 -5.99 -8.99 -7.76
N ALA A 67 -4.85 -9.49 -7.27
CA ALA A 67 -3.52 -9.15 -7.76
C ALA A 67 -3.26 -9.57 -9.23
N GLY A 68 -4.16 -10.38 -9.82
CA GLY A 68 -4.14 -10.75 -11.23
C GLY A 68 -5.35 -11.57 -11.61
N ARG A 69 -5.59 -11.74 -12.92
CA ARG A 69 -6.76 -12.44 -13.48
C ARG A 69 -6.94 -13.88 -12.97
N PHE A 70 -5.84 -14.53 -12.63
CA PHE A 70 -5.81 -15.91 -12.13
C PHE A 70 -5.35 -16.00 -10.67
N SER A 71 -5.23 -14.87 -9.98
CA SER A 71 -4.80 -14.83 -8.58
C SER A 71 -6.00 -14.86 -7.65
N THR A 72 -5.89 -15.59 -6.54
CA THR A 72 -6.81 -15.52 -5.40
C THR A 72 -6.31 -14.58 -4.31
N VAL A 73 -5.16 -13.93 -4.53
CA VAL A 73 -4.53 -13.07 -3.54
C VAL A 73 -5.04 -11.65 -3.70
N GLU A 74 -5.42 -11.06 -2.57
CA GLU A 74 -5.79 -9.65 -2.51
C GLU A 74 -4.59 -8.75 -2.83
N GLY A 75 -4.83 -7.70 -3.59
CA GLY A 75 -3.88 -6.66 -3.86
C GLY A 75 -4.51 -5.27 -3.82
N TYR A 76 -3.65 -4.27 -3.85
CA TYR A 76 -4.00 -2.87 -3.61
C TYR A 76 -3.44 -1.98 -4.72
N ARG A 77 -4.19 -0.93 -5.07
CA ARG A 77 -3.81 0.02 -6.11
C ARG A 77 -4.42 1.39 -5.82
N ILE A 78 -3.74 2.47 -6.21
CA ILE A 78 -4.34 3.81 -6.26
C ILE A 78 -4.90 4.05 -7.65
N ASN A 79 -6.19 4.37 -7.76
CA ASN A 79 -6.80 4.73 -9.03
C ASN A 79 -6.50 6.19 -9.39
N ARG A 80 -5.48 6.41 -10.23
CA ARG A 80 -5.09 7.76 -10.67
C ARG A 80 -6.22 8.54 -11.33
N ASN A 81 -7.09 7.87 -12.08
CA ASN A 81 -8.19 8.53 -12.80
C ASN A 81 -9.23 9.13 -11.85
N ALA A 82 -9.30 8.67 -10.60
CA ALA A 82 -10.18 9.25 -9.60
C ALA A 82 -9.72 10.65 -9.12
N TYR A 83 -8.52 11.11 -9.50
CA TYR A 83 -8.05 12.47 -9.25
C TYR A 83 -8.37 13.45 -10.40
N GLU A 84 -8.69 12.95 -11.60
CA GLU A 84 -8.83 13.76 -12.83
C GLU A 84 -10.24 14.34 -13.00
N LEU A 85 -10.82 14.91 -11.94
CA LEU A 85 -12.14 15.58 -11.95
C LEU A 85 -12.14 16.86 -12.79
#